data_AF-A0AAD9PZ79-F1
#
_entry.id   AF-A0AAD9PZ79-F1
#
_cell.length_a   1.000
_cell.length_b   1.000
_cell.length_c   1.000
_cell.angle_alpha   90.00
_cell.angle_beta   90.00
_cell.angle_gamma   90.00
#
_symmetry.space_group_name_H-M   'P 1'
#
loop_
_entity.id
_entity.type
_entity.pdbx_description
1 polymer ?
#
loop_
_entity_poly.entity_id
_entity_poly.type
_entity_poly.pdbx_seq_one_letter_code
_entity_poly.pdbx_strand_id
1 'polypeptide(L)'
;MADEGIETETQTSNVLNGEEDQDQMDVDQEAPPDENSVMAEEKKAEGNQQYSRKNYEEAVKLYTEAIELAPKVVRYHGNRSAAHMMLSAYDKALEDAQSAIKLDENYLKGYYRAAKCHLAMGSFKNAIMYLEKVLEKDPKNKDAQNDLRTTQMVQEYESSAFKAYDKKEYGKVVFCMKRILEACPACMTYQVLKAEALCLMGKYSESITDVQNILRSDPLNSDALYVKGLCLYYQHFNAVLRNDPDHTKAMQALKKAKRLQSKKQEGNESFSKGQYQKAYDIYTEALQIDPVNKATNAKLYYNRALVGSKLKKTEEAIDDCNQAIELDHAYLKAYITRARWESEKYEEAVRDYEKVNKMNRCQEHRRMLDEAKLELKKSKRKDYYKILGVSKGATEDEIKKAYRKEALKHHPDRHSGATEEEKKAEEVLFKESLTRIQSFEHFLTGQVLAGSALVDQELVPEAIHPADFPVDSISLLVNFFVSLSNIPSRGSKFYGADKITTSSCEVSPRANDCFQPIKMAGCVKGARKHMSGQEKACRLVWRH
;
A
#
# COMPACT_ATOMS: atom_id res chain seq x y z
N MET A 1 94.79 40.57 8.28
CA MET A 1 95.80 41.03 9.25
C MET A 1 96.12 42.46 8.92
N ALA A 2 95.46 43.39 9.61
CA ALA A 2 95.87 44.78 9.76
C ALA A 2 95.00 45.33 10.88
N ASP A 3 95.65 45.49 12.03
CA ASP A 3 95.20 46.11 13.25
C ASP A 3 95.93 47.47 13.36
N GLU A 4 95.46 48.33 14.26
CA GLU A 4 96.04 49.63 14.68
C GLU A 4 95.85 50.78 13.64
N GLY A 5 95.21 51.91 13.93
CA GLY A 5 95.12 52.71 15.15
C GLY A 5 95.82 54.04 14.88
N ILE A 6 95.14 55.19 15.02
CA ILE A 6 95.71 56.53 15.31
C ILE A 6 94.56 57.46 15.72
N GLU A 7 94.67 57.96 16.95
CA GLU A 7 93.93 59.06 17.55
C GLU A 7 94.59 60.41 17.22
N THR A 8 93.80 61.48 17.12
CA THR A 8 94.23 62.83 17.54
C THR A 8 93.04 63.61 18.10
N GLU A 9 93.06 63.82 19.42
CA GLU A 9 92.36 64.88 20.17
C GLU A 9 92.99 66.26 19.81
N THR A 10 92.46 67.48 19.98
CA THR A 10 91.66 68.20 21.01
C THR A 10 91.17 69.51 20.31
N GLN A 11 90.18 70.33 20.71
CA GLN A 11 90.03 71.04 21.99
C GLN A 11 88.69 71.85 22.01
N THR A 12 87.86 71.56 23.02
CA THR A 12 87.08 72.46 23.93
C THR A 12 86.15 73.59 23.42
N SER A 13 84.87 73.51 23.82
CA SER A 13 84.28 74.44 24.79
C SER A 13 83.01 73.87 25.46
N ASN A 14 83.04 73.79 26.79
CA ASN A 14 81.97 73.38 27.72
C ASN A 14 80.75 74.32 27.72
N VAL A 15 79.54 73.77 27.90
CA VAL A 15 78.57 74.19 28.95
C VAL A 15 77.77 72.96 29.40
N LEU A 16 77.59 72.91 30.72
CA LEU A 16 77.03 71.88 31.61
C LEU A 16 75.53 71.58 31.39
N ASN A 17 75.14 70.31 31.57
CA ASN A 17 74.27 69.87 32.66
C ASN A 17 74.13 68.34 32.63
N GLY A 18 74.45 67.70 33.76
CA GLY A 18 74.32 66.26 33.97
C GLY A 18 72.95 65.91 34.54
N GLU A 19 72.46 64.74 34.15
CA GLU A 19 71.44 64.00 34.88
C GLU A 19 72.00 62.58 35.11
N GLU A 20 72.14 62.26 36.40
CA GLU A 20 72.56 60.96 36.91
C GLU A 20 71.36 59.99 37.01
N ASP A 21 71.69 58.72 36.85
CA ASP A 21 70.83 57.55 36.79
C ASP A 21 69.85 57.39 37.96
N GLN A 22 68.62 56.98 37.64
CA GLN A 22 67.76 56.20 38.52
C GLN A 22 67.22 54.99 37.76
N ASP A 23 67.66 53.81 38.19
CA ASP A 23 67.05 52.52 37.89
C ASP A 23 65.54 52.56 38.16
N GLN A 24 64.73 52.52 37.11
CA GLN A 24 63.31 52.19 37.19
C GLN A 24 63.07 50.83 36.54
N MET A 25 62.69 49.87 37.38
CA MET A 25 62.11 48.61 36.97
C MET A 25 60.82 48.93 36.19
N ASP A 26 60.85 48.74 34.87
CA ASP A 26 59.65 48.72 34.03
C ASP A 26 58.77 47.54 34.48
N VAL A 27 57.80 47.86 35.32
CA VAL A 27 56.64 47.01 35.57
C VAL A 27 55.79 47.10 34.32
N ASP A 28 55.81 46.07 33.48
CA ASP A 28 54.88 45.87 32.38
C ASP A 28 53.43 45.95 32.93
N GLN A 29 52.84 47.14 32.87
CA GLN A 29 51.43 47.35 33.12
C GLN A 29 50.67 46.90 31.87
N GLU A 30 50.18 45.65 31.89
CA GLU A 30 49.18 45.18 30.92
C GLU A 30 48.02 46.18 30.85
N ALA A 31 47.79 46.73 29.66
CA ALA A 31 46.67 47.62 29.39
C ALA A 31 45.34 46.93 29.78
N PRO A 32 44.36 47.66 30.34
CA PRO A 32 43.08 47.08 30.73
C PRO A 32 42.40 46.42 29.52
N PRO A 33 41.71 45.28 29.72
CA PRO A 33 41.05 44.58 28.64
C PRO A 33 40.03 45.49 27.96
N ASP A 34 40.06 45.52 26.63
CA ASP A 34 39.10 46.24 25.77
C ASP A 34 37.67 46.01 26.29
N GLU A 35 36.93 47.10 26.55
CA GLU A 35 35.58 47.07 27.12
C GLU A 35 34.65 46.17 26.30
N ASN A 36 34.83 46.17 24.97
CA ASN A 36 34.11 45.29 24.05
C ASN A 36 34.45 43.81 24.25
N SER A 37 35.70 43.49 24.59
CA SER A 37 36.13 42.12 24.89
C SER A 37 35.52 41.59 26.19
N VAL A 38 35.37 42.44 27.21
CA VAL A 38 34.72 42.05 28.47
C VAL A 38 33.23 41.78 28.23
N MET A 39 32.54 42.71 27.56
CA MET A 39 31.14 42.54 27.20
C MET A 39 30.90 41.30 26.32
N ALA A 40 31.78 41.01 25.36
CA ALA A 40 31.68 39.82 24.52
C ALA A 40 31.79 38.51 25.33
N GLU A 41 32.70 38.46 26.31
CA GLU A 41 32.87 37.29 27.18
C GLU A 41 31.66 37.06 28.10
N GLU A 42 31.01 38.13 28.57
CA GLU A 42 29.75 38.10 29.32
C GLU A 42 28.61 37.55 28.45
N LYS A 43 28.40 38.12 27.26
CA LYS A 43 27.37 37.65 26.30
C LYS A 43 27.53 36.19 25.95
N LYS A 44 28.76 35.75 25.73
CA LYS A 44 29.09 34.34 25.53
C LYS A 44 28.80 33.48 26.77
N ALA A 45 29.00 33.99 27.99
CA ALA A 45 28.70 33.26 29.22
C ALA A 45 27.18 33.10 29.42
N GLU A 46 26.41 34.16 29.16
CA GLU A 46 24.95 34.12 29.11
C GLU A 46 24.46 33.15 28.04
N GLY A 47 25.06 33.18 26.85
CA GLY A 47 24.77 32.25 25.76
C GLY A 47 25.02 30.80 26.15
N ASN A 48 26.13 30.51 26.85
CA ASN A 48 26.42 29.18 27.40
C ASN A 48 25.35 28.76 28.42
N GLN A 49 24.88 29.68 29.28
CA GLN A 49 23.82 29.41 30.23
C GLN A 49 22.51 29.03 29.51
N GLN A 50 22.09 29.82 28.51
CA GLN A 50 20.90 29.49 27.72
C GLN A 50 21.04 28.18 26.96
N TYR A 51 22.23 27.91 26.40
CA TYR A 51 22.53 26.65 25.74
C TYR A 51 22.36 25.46 26.70
N SER A 52 22.87 25.56 27.93
CA SER A 52 22.69 24.50 28.95
C SER A 52 21.23 24.30 29.37
N ARG A 53 20.41 25.37 29.29
CA ARG A 53 18.96 25.32 29.49
C ARG A 53 18.18 24.81 28.27
N LYS A 54 18.88 24.47 27.18
CA LYS A 54 18.31 24.06 25.87
C LYS A 54 17.51 25.16 25.16
N ASN A 55 17.69 26.42 25.55
CA ASN A 55 17.13 27.59 24.88
C ASN A 55 18.08 28.01 23.75
N TYR A 56 18.13 27.20 22.69
CA TYR A 56 19.15 27.36 21.65
C TYR A 56 18.96 28.61 20.80
N GLU A 57 17.71 29.04 20.55
CA GLU A 57 17.42 30.28 19.82
C GLU A 57 17.97 31.50 20.55
N GLU A 58 17.81 31.56 21.87
CA GLU A 58 18.33 32.66 22.68
C GLU A 58 19.85 32.59 22.80
N ALA A 59 20.42 31.38 22.93
CA ALA A 59 21.86 31.19 22.88
C ALA A 59 22.47 31.70 21.56
N VAL A 60 21.81 31.44 20.41
CA VAL A 60 22.24 31.96 19.10
C VAL A 60 22.28 33.49 19.08
N LYS A 61 21.28 34.17 19.65
CA LYS A 61 21.27 35.64 19.72
C LYS A 61 22.45 36.16 20.53
N LEU A 62 22.64 35.62 21.73
CA LEU A 62 23.72 36.03 22.64
C LEU A 62 25.12 35.75 22.05
N TYR A 63 25.31 34.63 21.34
CA TYR A 63 26.56 34.41 20.62
C TYR A 63 26.73 35.33 19.42
N THR A 64 25.64 35.75 18.77
CA THR A 64 25.71 36.73 17.67
C THR A 64 26.14 38.09 18.20
N GLU A 65 25.57 38.56 19.31
CA GLU A 65 26.03 39.77 20.01
C GLU A 65 27.51 39.67 20.39
N ALA A 66 27.97 38.53 20.90
CA ALA A 66 29.39 38.31 21.21
C ALA A 66 30.30 38.39 19.97
N ILE A 67 29.84 37.88 18.82
CA ILE A 67 30.56 37.96 17.54
C ILE A 67 30.60 39.39 17.00
N GLU A 68 29.52 40.15 17.15
CA GLU A 68 29.46 41.56 16.75
C GLU A 68 30.45 42.42 17.55
N LEU A 69 30.55 42.16 18.86
CA LEU A 69 31.50 42.84 19.75
C LEU A 69 32.95 42.45 19.49
N ALA A 70 33.22 41.16 19.22
CA ALA A 70 34.57 40.65 19.00
C ALA A 70 34.61 39.56 17.89
N PRO A 71 34.67 39.96 16.61
CA PRO A 71 34.46 39.05 15.48
C PRO A 71 35.59 38.05 15.24
N LYS A 72 36.79 38.34 15.73
CA LYS A 72 37.99 37.50 15.53
C LYS A 72 38.09 36.33 16.52
N VAL A 73 37.19 36.24 17.50
CA VAL A 73 37.23 35.18 18.52
C VAL A 73 36.58 33.90 18.00
N VAL A 74 37.41 32.90 17.71
CA VAL A 74 37.03 31.58 17.15
C VAL A 74 35.94 30.88 17.96
N ARG A 75 36.01 30.98 19.30
CA ARG A 75 35.16 30.23 20.21
C ARG A 75 33.68 30.62 20.09
N TYR A 76 33.38 31.85 19.70
CA TYR A 76 32.01 32.34 19.58
C TYR A 76 31.34 31.74 18.35
N HIS A 77 32.02 31.75 17.20
CA HIS A 77 31.60 31.05 15.99
C HIS A 77 31.39 29.55 16.26
N GLY A 78 32.32 28.92 16.96
CA GLY A 78 32.18 27.51 17.36
C GLY A 78 30.94 27.25 18.24
N ASN A 79 30.70 28.09 19.24
CA ASN A 79 29.56 27.94 20.14
C ASN A 79 28.22 28.20 19.44
N ARG A 80 28.15 29.20 18.55
CA ARG A 80 26.97 29.48 17.72
C ARG A 80 26.69 28.37 16.73
N SER A 81 27.73 27.81 16.09
CA SER A 81 27.62 26.60 15.27
C SER A 81 26.96 25.44 16.02
N ALA A 82 27.39 25.18 17.26
CA ALA A 82 26.79 24.13 18.09
C ALA A 82 25.30 24.42 18.40
N ALA A 83 24.95 25.66 18.70
CA ALA A 83 23.56 26.05 18.94
C ALA A 83 22.69 25.87 17.68
N HIS A 84 23.21 26.26 16.51
CA HIS A 84 22.53 26.02 15.24
C HIS A 84 22.35 24.53 14.91
N MET A 85 23.32 23.66 15.24
CA MET A 85 23.16 22.21 15.10
C MET A 85 22.01 21.67 15.95
N MET A 86 21.85 22.16 17.18
CA MET A 86 20.75 21.75 18.05
C MET A 86 19.38 22.21 17.54
N LEU A 87 19.34 23.28 16.76
CA LEU A 87 18.16 23.77 16.04
C LEU A 87 17.93 23.08 14.70
N SER A 88 18.76 22.10 14.31
CA SER A 88 18.76 21.47 12.99
C SER A 88 19.00 22.46 11.82
N ALA A 89 19.54 23.64 12.12
CA ALA A 89 19.92 24.66 11.13
C ALA A 89 21.34 24.37 10.60
N TYR A 90 21.52 23.24 9.93
CA TYR A 90 22.83 22.70 9.57
C TYR A 90 23.61 23.58 8.57
N ASP A 91 22.93 24.31 7.69
CA ASP A 91 23.58 25.25 6.76
C ASP A 91 24.27 26.38 7.53
N LYS A 92 23.54 27.05 8.43
CA LYS A 92 24.09 28.12 9.30
C LYS A 92 25.18 27.59 10.23
N ALA A 93 24.97 26.39 10.78
CA ALA A 93 25.97 25.75 11.62
C ALA A 93 27.28 25.46 10.86
N LEU A 94 27.18 25.07 9.58
CA LEU A 94 28.33 24.83 8.73
C LEU A 94 29.07 26.13 8.39
N GLU A 95 28.35 27.21 8.08
CA GLU A 95 28.95 28.54 7.83
C GLU A 95 29.78 29.01 9.05
N ASP A 96 29.23 28.88 10.25
CA ASP A 96 29.92 29.22 11.49
C ASP A 96 31.13 28.30 11.76
N ALA A 97 30.99 27.00 11.50
CA ALA A 97 32.09 26.05 11.66
C ALA A 97 33.24 26.36 10.68
N GLN A 98 32.93 26.69 9.43
CA GLN A 98 33.91 27.10 8.42
C GLN A 98 34.55 28.45 8.77
N SER A 99 33.77 29.39 9.30
CA SER A 99 34.29 30.68 9.78
C SER A 99 35.27 30.50 10.93
N ALA A 100 34.96 29.61 11.89
CA ALA A 100 35.87 29.25 12.97
C ALA A 100 37.17 28.62 12.44
N ILE A 101 37.08 27.72 11.45
CA ILE A 101 38.27 27.11 10.81
C ILE A 101 39.13 28.15 10.08
N LYS A 102 38.51 29.14 9.42
CA LYS A 102 39.23 30.23 8.74
C LYS A 102 39.96 31.15 9.71
N LEU A 103 39.41 31.36 10.90
CA LEU A 103 40.03 32.17 11.95
C LEU A 103 41.16 31.42 12.66
N ASP A 104 41.00 30.11 12.88
CA ASP A 104 42.02 29.24 13.46
C ASP A 104 41.97 27.84 12.83
N GLU A 105 42.96 27.55 12.00
CA GLU A 105 43.11 26.26 11.33
C GLU A 105 43.42 25.11 12.29
N ASN A 106 43.80 25.40 13.55
CA ASN A 106 44.01 24.40 14.59
C ASN A 106 42.77 24.15 15.45
N TYR A 107 41.67 24.86 15.18
CA TYR A 107 40.41 24.66 15.89
C TYR A 107 39.71 23.35 15.49
N LEU A 108 40.15 22.24 16.09
CA LEU A 108 39.70 20.88 15.78
C LEU A 108 38.17 20.71 15.90
N LYS A 109 37.54 21.38 16.87
CA LYS A 109 36.08 21.36 17.07
C LYS A 109 35.33 21.93 15.87
N GLY A 110 35.92 22.86 15.12
CA GLY A 110 35.34 23.41 13.89
C GLY A 110 35.25 22.35 12.79
N TYR A 111 36.34 21.64 12.52
CA TYR A 111 36.37 20.55 11.54
C TYR A 111 35.36 19.45 11.88
N TYR A 112 35.33 19.02 13.15
CA TYR A 112 34.40 17.97 13.59
C TYR A 112 32.93 18.40 13.49
N ARG A 113 32.60 19.66 13.82
CA ARG A 113 31.23 20.20 13.64
C ARG A 113 30.86 20.31 12.16
N ALA A 114 31.78 20.76 11.31
CA ALA A 114 31.56 20.82 9.86
C ALA A 114 31.27 19.41 9.28
N ALA A 115 32.03 18.39 9.72
CA ALA A 115 31.76 17.01 9.37
C ALA A 115 30.36 16.55 9.77
N LYS A 116 29.95 16.79 11.02
CA LYS A 116 28.62 16.44 11.52
C LYS A 116 27.50 17.16 10.75
N CYS A 117 27.69 18.43 10.40
CA CYS A 117 26.72 19.17 9.58
C CYS A 117 26.60 18.55 8.18
N HIS A 118 27.73 18.25 7.52
CA HIS A 118 27.72 17.57 6.23
C HIS A 118 27.07 16.18 6.29
N LEU A 119 27.30 15.41 7.36
CA LEU A 119 26.65 14.11 7.57
C LEU A 119 25.13 14.27 7.71
N ALA A 120 24.68 15.23 8.52
CA ALA A 120 23.25 15.50 8.72
C ALA A 120 22.54 15.94 7.43
N MET A 121 23.23 16.70 6.57
CA MET A 121 22.73 17.13 5.26
C MET A 121 22.87 16.05 4.16
N GLY A 122 23.48 14.90 4.46
CA GLY A 122 23.68 13.81 3.48
C GLY A 122 24.87 14.00 2.53
N SER A 123 25.73 15.00 2.78
CA SER A 123 26.95 15.27 2.00
C SER A 123 28.13 14.41 2.47
N PHE A 124 28.07 13.10 2.25
CA PHE A 124 29.01 12.14 2.84
C PHE A 124 30.48 12.34 2.41
N LYS A 125 30.73 12.75 1.16
CA LYS A 125 32.09 13.03 0.67
C LYS A 125 32.77 14.13 1.47
N ASN A 126 32.06 15.23 1.71
CA ASN A 126 32.59 16.34 2.50
C ASN A 126 32.73 15.95 3.97
N ALA A 127 31.76 15.20 4.52
CA ALA A 127 31.86 14.70 5.89
C ALA A 127 33.12 13.84 6.10
N ILE A 128 33.42 12.91 5.18
CA ILE A 128 34.66 12.10 5.19
C ILE A 128 35.89 13.00 5.17
N MET A 129 35.97 13.95 4.23
CA MET A 129 37.11 14.88 4.12
C MET A 129 37.36 15.65 5.43
N TYR A 130 36.32 16.16 6.08
CA TYR A 130 36.47 16.89 7.35
C TYR A 130 36.85 15.95 8.51
N LEU A 131 36.34 14.72 8.55
CA LEU A 131 36.71 13.71 9.56
C LEU A 131 38.16 13.25 9.40
N GLU A 132 38.63 13.07 8.18
CA GLU A 132 40.03 12.75 7.89
C GLU A 132 40.95 13.86 8.40
N LYS A 133 40.62 15.14 8.17
CA LYS A 133 41.37 16.28 8.75
C LYS A 133 41.37 16.30 10.27
N VAL A 134 40.28 15.86 10.91
CA VAL A 134 40.25 15.72 12.38
C VAL A 134 41.23 14.62 12.82
N LEU A 135 41.26 13.49 12.12
CA LEU A 135 42.14 12.36 12.45
C LEU A 135 43.61 12.59 12.07
N GLU A 136 43.90 13.46 11.11
CA GLU A 136 45.25 13.93 10.83
C GLU A 136 45.83 14.71 12.03
N LYS A 137 45.02 15.56 12.65
CA LYS A 137 45.41 16.38 13.81
C LYS A 137 45.31 15.63 15.14
N ASP A 138 44.33 14.75 15.30
CA ASP A 138 44.11 13.91 16.49
C ASP A 138 43.80 12.45 16.08
N PRO A 139 44.83 11.63 15.81
CA PRO A 139 44.65 10.25 15.35
C PRO A 139 43.94 9.34 16.36
N LYS A 140 43.91 9.70 17.64
CA LYS A 140 43.32 8.88 18.73
C LYS A 140 41.87 9.24 19.01
N ASN A 141 41.29 10.16 18.24
CA ASN A 141 39.90 10.58 18.40
C ASN A 141 38.92 9.45 18.04
N LYS A 142 38.44 8.72 19.06
CA LYS A 142 37.53 7.59 18.87
C LYS A 142 36.21 7.99 18.22
N ASP A 143 35.70 9.19 18.54
CA ASP A 143 34.43 9.66 18.01
C ASP A 143 34.54 9.93 16.51
N ALA A 144 35.60 10.61 16.07
CA ALA A 144 35.87 10.85 14.66
C ALA A 144 36.15 9.55 13.88
N GLN A 145 36.83 8.57 14.47
CA GLN A 145 37.02 7.25 13.85
C GLN A 145 35.69 6.49 13.64
N ASN A 146 34.82 6.51 14.66
CA ASN A 146 33.51 5.86 14.58
C ASN A 146 32.58 6.55 13.58
N ASP A 147 32.58 7.87 13.57
CA ASP A 147 31.83 8.67 12.59
C ASP A 147 32.35 8.46 11.17
N LEU A 148 33.67 8.36 10.98
CA LEU A 148 34.26 8.12 9.66
C LEU A 148 33.80 6.76 9.11
N ARG A 149 33.89 5.70 9.94
CA ARG A 149 33.40 4.37 9.57
C ARG A 149 31.91 4.39 9.23
N THR A 150 31.10 5.07 10.04
CA THR A 150 29.66 5.19 9.80
C THR A 150 29.38 5.95 8.50
N THR A 151 30.09 7.04 8.25
CA THR A 151 29.94 7.89 7.06
C THR A 151 30.33 7.14 5.77
N GLN A 152 31.43 6.38 5.81
CA GLN A 152 31.85 5.52 4.70
C GLN A 152 30.80 4.43 4.41
N MET A 153 30.27 3.78 5.45
CA MET A 153 29.22 2.78 5.29
C MET A 153 27.95 3.36 4.66
N VAL A 154 27.49 4.55 5.09
CA VAL A 154 26.28 5.16 4.48
C VAL A 154 26.53 5.69 3.07
N GLN A 155 27.76 6.10 2.74
CA GLN A 155 28.15 6.44 1.36
C GLN A 155 28.08 5.21 0.44
N GLU A 156 28.50 4.04 0.92
CA GLU A 156 28.35 2.79 0.16
C GLU A 156 26.87 2.43 -0.05
N TYR A 157 26.04 2.59 0.99
CA TYR A 157 24.59 2.40 0.86
C TYR A 157 23.96 3.38 -0.14
N GLU A 158 24.40 4.64 -0.16
CA GLU A 158 23.94 5.65 -1.12
C GLU A 158 24.25 5.21 -2.55
N SER A 159 25.51 4.87 -2.83
CA SER A 159 25.94 4.37 -4.14
C SER A 159 25.18 3.12 -4.58
N SER A 160 24.98 2.17 -3.65
CA SER A 160 24.18 0.97 -3.88
C SER A 160 22.71 1.28 -4.15
N ALA A 161 22.13 2.25 -3.44
CA ALA A 161 20.74 2.65 -3.61
C ALA A 161 20.50 3.27 -4.98
N PHE A 162 21.39 4.15 -5.46
CA PHE A 162 21.25 4.75 -6.78
C PHE A 162 21.36 3.70 -7.90
N LYS A 163 22.32 2.78 -7.81
CA LYS A 163 22.41 1.65 -8.77
C LYS A 163 21.17 0.77 -8.75
N ALA A 164 20.59 0.53 -7.56
CA ALA A 164 19.35 -0.24 -7.42
C ALA A 164 18.15 0.52 -7.99
N TYR A 165 18.14 1.85 -7.85
CA TYR A 165 17.10 2.72 -8.41
C TYR A 165 17.07 2.64 -9.93
N ASP A 166 18.23 2.71 -10.60
CA ASP A 166 18.36 2.57 -12.05
C ASP A 166 17.86 1.22 -12.55
N LYS A 167 18.11 0.16 -11.77
CA LYS A 167 17.62 -1.21 -12.03
C LYS A 167 16.15 -1.42 -11.64
N LYS A 168 15.48 -0.42 -11.06
CA LYS A 168 14.11 -0.49 -10.53
C LYS A 168 13.93 -1.51 -9.41
N GLU A 169 15.01 -1.83 -8.70
CA GLU A 169 15.02 -2.70 -7.51
C GLU A 169 14.61 -1.91 -6.25
N TYR A 170 13.40 -1.36 -6.24
CA TYR A 170 12.96 -0.43 -5.20
C TYR A 170 12.96 -1.02 -3.78
N GLY A 171 12.81 -2.34 -3.64
CA GLY A 171 12.96 -3.01 -2.34
C GLY A 171 14.35 -2.82 -1.72
N LYS A 172 15.40 -2.88 -2.54
CA LYS A 172 16.78 -2.62 -2.12
C LYS A 172 17.02 -1.14 -1.84
N VAL A 173 16.42 -0.24 -2.62
CA VAL A 173 16.45 1.21 -2.37
C VAL A 173 15.89 1.51 -0.98
N VAL A 174 14.71 0.99 -0.64
CA VAL A 174 14.09 1.20 0.68
C VAL A 174 14.98 0.67 1.80
N PHE A 175 15.61 -0.50 1.62
CA PHE A 175 16.54 -1.05 2.60
C PHE A 175 17.75 -0.12 2.82
N CYS A 176 18.41 0.32 1.75
CA CYS A 176 19.56 1.23 1.85
C CYS A 176 19.15 2.58 2.47
N MET A 177 18.01 3.14 2.07
CA MET A 177 17.51 4.42 2.62
C MET A 177 17.21 4.32 4.12
N LYS A 178 16.67 3.19 4.60
CA LYS A 178 16.48 2.97 6.04
C LYS A 178 17.80 3.01 6.80
N ARG A 179 18.84 2.35 6.28
CA ARG A 179 20.19 2.37 6.86
C ARG A 179 20.83 3.76 6.85
N ILE A 180 20.63 4.53 5.78
CA ILE A 180 21.14 5.90 5.68
C ILE A 180 20.45 6.81 6.70
N LEU A 181 19.12 6.71 6.83
CA LEU A 181 18.33 7.51 7.77
C LEU A 181 18.57 7.15 9.24
N GLU A 182 19.14 5.99 9.56
CA GLU A 182 19.65 5.70 10.91
C GLU A 182 20.80 6.65 11.30
N ALA A 183 21.62 7.08 10.33
CA ALA A 183 22.74 8.02 10.55
C ALA A 183 22.35 9.49 10.34
N CYS A 184 21.46 9.79 9.37
CA CYS A 184 21.01 11.16 9.07
C CYS A 184 19.47 11.26 9.05
N PRO A 185 18.79 11.16 10.20
CA PRO A 185 17.33 11.06 10.27
C PRO A 185 16.61 12.32 9.76
N ALA A 186 17.25 13.49 9.82
CA ALA A 186 16.66 14.76 9.41
C ALA A 186 16.77 15.06 7.90
N CYS A 187 17.48 14.23 7.12
CA CYS A 187 17.70 14.50 5.70
C CYS A 187 16.43 14.25 4.88
N MET A 188 15.72 15.33 4.53
CA MET A 188 14.46 15.28 3.77
C MET A 188 14.63 14.60 2.41
N THR A 189 15.76 14.81 1.72
CA THR A 189 16.03 14.19 0.42
C THR A 189 15.94 12.67 0.48
N TYR A 190 16.56 12.03 1.48
CA TYR A 190 16.49 10.58 1.65
C TYR A 190 15.14 10.09 2.19
N GLN A 191 14.46 10.90 3.01
CA GLN A 191 13.09 10.58 3.44
C GLN A 191 12.14 10.54 2.24
N VAL A 192 12.24 11.53 1.34
CA VAL A 192 11.44 11.59 0.12
C VAL A 192 11.79 10.44 -0.83
N LEU A 193 13.09 10.16 -1.04
CA LEU A 193 13.52 9.04 -1.91
C LEU A 193 13.04 7.68 -1.39
N LYS A 194 13.04 7.48 -0.06
CA LYS A 194 12.46 6.29 0.58
C LYS A 194 10.96 6.20 0.30
N ALA A 195 10.23 7.31 0.46
CA ALA A 195 8.80 7.35 0.20
C ALA A 195 8.48 7.12 -1.29
N GLU A 196 9.24 7.71 -2.21
CA GLU A 196 9.13 7.49 -3.66
C GLU A 196 9.29 5.99 -3.97
N ALA A 197 10.34 5.34 -3.45
CA ALA A 197 10.56 3.92 -3.64
C ALA A 197 9.42 3.04 -3.07
N LEU A 198 8.88 3.38 -1.89
CA LEU A 198 7.71 2.70 -1.31
C LEU A 198 6.47 2.85 -2.21
N CYS A 199 6.22 4.04 -2.74
CA CYS A 199 5.15 4.29 -3.68
C CYS A 199 5.29 3.45 -4.96
N LEU A 200 6.49 3.37 -5.52
CA LEU A 200 6.78 2.58 -6.73
C LEU A 200 6.65 1.06 -6.50
N MET A 201 6.80 0.59 -5.26
CA MET A 201 6.49 -0.78 -4.85
C MET A 201 4.98 -1.04 -4.66
N GLY A 202 4.14 0.00 -4.72
CA GLY A 202 2.70 -0.08 -4.42
C GLY A 202 2.37 -0.06 -2.92
N LYS A 203 3.34 0.27 -2.05
CA LYS A 203 3.16 0.41 -0.60
C LYS A 203 2.67 1.82 -0.25
N TYR A 204 1.49 2.17 -0.76
CA TYR A 204 0.97 3.53 -0.68
C TYR A 204 0.69 4.00 0.76
N SER A 205 0.24 3.12 1.65
CA SER A 205 -0.07 3.47 3.05
C SER A 205 1.16 3.94 3.83
N GLU A 206 2.27 3.19 3.72
CA GLU A 206 3.56 3.55 4.31
C GLU A 206 4.07 4.87 3.71
N SER A 207 4.06 4.97 2.37
CA SER A 207 4.53 6.16 1.66
C SER A 207 3.73 7.42 2.01
N ILE A 208 2.40 7.34 2.11
CA ILE A 208 1.55 8.49 2.46
C ILE A 208 1.88 8.99 3.86
N THR A 209 2.13 8.07 4.81
CA THR A 209 2.49 8.42 6.18
C THR A 209 3.82 9.17 6.23
N ASP A 210 4.84 8.65 5.53
CA ASP A 210 6.15 9.30 5.42
C ASP A 210 6.04 10.70 4.80
N VAL A 211 5.31 10.83 3.68
CA VAL A 211 5.11 12.11 2.99
C VAL A 211 4.34 13.12 3.84
N GLN A 212 3.34 12.68 4.61
CA GLN A 212 2.63 13.56 5.53
C GLN A 212 3.53 14.11 6.62
N ASN A 213 4.49 13.31 7.11
CA ASN A 213 5.46 13.78 8.08
C ASN A 213 6.40 14.84 7.46
N ILE A 214 6.89 14.61 6.25
CA ILE A 214 7.72 15.58 5.52
C ILE A 214 6.96 16.89 5.31
N LEU A 215 5.71 16.83 4.83
CA LEU A 215 4.89 18.00 4.55
C LEU A 215 4.42 18.77 5.80
N ARG A 216 4.48 18.16 6.99
CA ARG A 216 4.27 18.90 8.26
C ARG A 216 5.45 19.80 8.58
N SER A 217 6.66 19.37 8.22
CA SER A 217 7.90 20.13 8.41
C SER A 217 8.11 21.15 7.29
N ASP A 218 7.92 20.74 6.04
CA ASP A 218 8.05 21.57 4.85
C ASP A 218 6.82 21.40 3.94
N PRO A 219 5.79 22.25 4.09
CA PRO A 219 4.57 22.17 3.29
C PRO A 219 4.76 22.45 1.79
N LEU A 220 5.86 23.10 1.41
CA LEU A 220 6.14 23.54 0.03
C LEU A 220 7.07 22.59 -0.72
N ASN A 221 7.57 21.54 -0.06
CA ASN A 221 8.47 20.57 -0.66
C ASN A 221 7.89 19.96 -1.95
N SER A 222 8.47 20.31 -3.10
CA SER A 222 7.97 19.92 -4.42
C SER A 222 8.07 18.40 -4.62
N ASP A 223 9.17 17.78 -4.21
CA ASP A 223 9.39 16.34 -4.33
C ASP A 223 8.42 15.53 -3.45
N ALA A 224 8.17 15.97 -2.20
CA ALA A 224 7.19 15.31 -1.33
C ALA A 224 5.76 15.45 -1.87
N LEU A 225 5.40 16.62 -2.41
CA LEU A 225 4.12 16.81 -3.11
C LEU A 225 4.02 15.94 -4.37
N TYR A 226 5.13 15.73 -5.09
CA TYR A 226 5.22 14.81 -6.22
C TYR A 226 4.92 13.38 -5.78
N VAL A 227 5.58 12.87 -4.73
CA VAL A 227 5.32 11.51 -4.19
C VAL A 227 3.89 11.39 -3.67
N LYS A 228 3.35 12.43 -3.03
CA LYS A 228 1.92 12.48 -2.64
C LYS A 228 1.01 12.32 -3.85
N GLY A 229 1.34 12.99 -4.96
CA GLY A 229 0.59 12.90 -6.20
C GLY A 229 0.66 11.52 -6.83
N LEU A 230 1.80 10.83 -6.76
CA LEU A 230 1.91 9.44 -7.18
C LEU A 230 1.02 8.52 -6.34
N CYS A 231 1.03 8.67 -5.01
CA CYS A 231 0.24 7.83 -4.10
C CYS A 231 -1.27 8.00 -4.26
N LEU A 232 -1.73 9.24 -4.47
CA LEU A 232 -3.16 9.56 -4.64
C LEU A 232 -3.61 9.52 -6.10
N TYR A 233 -2.89 8.77 -6.93
CA TYR A 233 -3.25 8.50 -8.31
C TYR A 233 -3.38 9.77 -9.17
N TYR A 234 -2.28 10.50 -9.28
CA TYR A 234 -2.14 11.71 -10.08
C TYR A 234 -3.05 12.88 -9.73
N GLN A 235 -3.60 12.86 -8.52
CA GLN A 235 -4.17 14.06 -7.90
C GLN A 235 -3.03 14.94 -7.37
N HIS A 236 -3.21 16.26 -7.34
CA HIS A 236 -2.22 17.22 -6.82
C HIS A 236 -0.95 17.50 -7.65
N PHE A 237 -0.73 16.91 -8.83
CA PHE A 237 0.40 17.34 -9.70
C PHE A 237 0.29 18.81 -10.15
N ASN A 238 -0.93 19.33 -10.28
CA ASN A 238 -1.13 20.76 -10.51
C ASN A 238 -0.64 21.62 -9.35
N ALA A 239 -0.63 21.11 -8.11
CA ALA A 239 -0.09 21.83 -6.96
C ALA A 239 1.45 21.83 -7.00
N VAL A 240 2.06 20.71 -7.41
CA VAL A 240 3.52 20.63 -7.64
C VAL A 240 3.95 21.66 -8.69
N LEU A 241 3.31 21.67 -9.87
CA LEU A 241 3.66 22.57 -10.97
C LEU A 241 3.34 24.06 -10.70
N ARG A 242 2.52 24.36 -9.68
CA ARG A 242 2.31 25.74 -9.22
C ARG A 242 3.51 26.23 -8.40
N ASN A 243 4.13 25.35 -7.63
CA ASN A 243 5.27 25.67 -6.77
C ASN A 243 6.59 25.55 -7.53
N ASP A 244 6.70 24.52 -8.37
CA ASP A 244 7.89 24.20 -9.17
C ASP A 244 7.44 23.83 -10.61
N PRO A 245 7.34 24.84 -11.51
CA PRO A 245 6.92 24.64 -12.89
C PRO A 245 7.88 23.74 -13.69
N ASP A 246 9.15 23.70 -13.31
CA ASP A 246 10.22 23.00 -14.02
C ASP A 246 10.42 21.56 -13.53
N HIS A 247 9.58 21.10 -12.58
CA HIS A 247 9.65 19.75 -12.05
C HIS A 247 9.36 18.68 -13.13
N THR A 248 10.43 18.14 -13.70
CA THR A 248 10.41 17.20 -14.83
C THR A 248 9.58 15.94 -14.57
N LYS A 249 9.78 15.28 -13.42
CA LYS A 249 9.04 14.08 -13.03
C LYS A 249 7.54 14.35 -12.92
N ALA A 250 7.14 15.47 -12.31
CA ALA A 250 5.74 15.85 -12.14
C ALA A 250 5.07 16.15 -13.48
N MET A 251 5.76 16.86 -14.38
CA MET A 251 5.26 17.12 -15.74
C MET A 251 5.03 15.83 -16.53
N GLN A 252 5.98 14.90 -16.50
CA GLN A 252 5.86 13.61 -17.19
C GLN A 252 4.71 12.78 -16.63
N ALA A 253 4.60 12.71 -15.29
CA ALA A 253 3.51 12.05 -14.59
C ALA A 253 2.14 12.61 -15.00
N LEU A 254 1.98 13.94 -15.00
CA LEU A 254 0.74 14.59 -15.40
C LEU A 254 0.39 14.35 -16.87
N LYS A 255 1.38 14.42 -17.77
CA LYS A 255 1.19 14.14 -19.21
C LYS A 255 0.69 12.70 -19.41
N LYS A 256 1.28 11.74 -18.72
CA LYS A 256 0.89 10.33 -18.74
C LYS A 256 -0.55 10.14 -18.24
N ALA A 257 -0.88 10.73 -17.09
CA ALA A 257 -2.22 10.67 -16.51
C ALA A 257 -3.30 11.27 -17.42
N LYS A 258 -3.04 12.47 -17.99
CA LYS A 258 -3.94 13.11 -18.95
C LYS A 258 -4.14 12.25 -20.20
N ARG A 259 -3.06 11.68 -20.75
CA ARG A 259 -3.12 10.80 -21.92
C ARG A 259 -3.94 9.54 -21.63
N LEU A 260 -3.73 8.90 -20.48
CA LEU A 260 -4.50 7.73 -20.04
C LEU A 260 -5.99 8.05 -19.87
N GLN A 261 -6.30 9.19 -19.25
CA GLN A 261 -7.67 9.65 -19.06
C GLN A 261 -8.36 9.95 -20.40
N SER A 262 -7.66 10.60 -21.34
CA SER A 262 -8.17 10.87 -22.69
C SER A 262 -8.51 9.57 -23.41
N LYS A 263 -7.57 8.61 -23.46
CA LYS A 263 -7.79 7.32 -24.13
C LYS A 263 -8.93 6.52 -23.53
N LYS A 264 -9.07 6.51 -22.20
CA LYS A 264 -10.22 5.90 -21.53
C LYS A 264 -11.55 6.53 -22.00
N GLN A 265 -11.60 7.86 -22.10
CA GLN A 265 -12.79 8.58 -22.54
C GLN A 265 -13.09 8.32 -24.03
N GLU A 266 -12.08 8.37 -24.90
CA GLU A 266 -12.20 8.03 -26.32
C GLU A 266 -12.73 6.60 -26.54
N GLY A 267 -12.26 5.64 -25.73
CA GLY A 267 -12.73 4.26 -25.74
C GLY A 267 -14.20 4.14 -25.31
N ASN A 268 -14.60 4.86 -24.25
CA ASN A 268 -15.99 4.89 -23.79
C ASN A 268 -16.92 5.49 -24.84
N GLU A 269 -16.50 6.57 -25.52
CA GLU A 269 -17.25 7.22 -26.59
C GLU A 269 -17.36 6.34 -27.84
N SER A 270 -16.30 5.62 -28.19
CA SER A 270 -16.33 4.67 -29.31
C SER A 270 -17.27 3.50 -28.99
N PHE A 271 -17.28 3.03 -27.75
CA PHE A 271 -18.21 2.00 -27.28
C PHE A 271 -19.66 2.47 -27.33
N SER A 272 -19.97 3.69 -26.87
CA SER A 272 -21.33 4.24 -26.90
C SER A 272 -21.84 4.47 -28.34
N LYS A 273 -20.94 4.77 -29.28
CA LYS A 273 -21.22 4.86 -30.73
C LYS A 273 -21.35 3.51 -31.43
N GLY A 274 -21.17 2.39 -30.72
CA GLY A 274 -21.21 1.03 -31.30
C GLY A 274 -19.98 0.67 -32.13
N GLN A 275 -18.93 1.49 -32.12
CA GLN A 275 -17.67 1.23 -32.82
C GLN A 275 -16.78 0.29 -32.00
N TYR A 276 -17.22 -0.97 -31.85
CA TYR A 276 -16.62 -1.91 -30.91
C TYR A 276 -15.16 -2.25 -31.21
N GLN A 277 -14.79 -2.50 -32.46
CA GLN A 277 -13.39 -2.80 -32.80
C GLN A 277 -12.46 -1.63 -32.44
N LYS A 278 -12.85 -0.41 -32.83
CA LYS A 278 -12.11 0.81 -32.48
C LYS A 278 -11.99 1.01 -30.96
N ALA A 279 -13.07 0.77 -30.21
CA ALA A 279 -13.04 0.85 -28.75
C ALA A 279 -12.06 -0.17 -28.14
N TYR A 280 -12.03 -1.40 -28.67
CA TYR A 280 -11.11 -2.45 -28.23
C TYR A 280 -9.64 -2.05 -28.44
N ASP A 281 -9.33 -1.47 -29.60
CA ASP A 281 -7.98 -1.01 -29.94
C ASP A 281 -7.56 0.15 -29.03
N ILE A 282 -8.45 1.13 -28.80
CA ILE A 282 -8.20 2.27 -27.89
C ILE A 282 -7.95 1.80 -26.45
N TYR A 283 -8.71 0.84 -25.93
CA TYR A 283 -8.46 0.31 -24.59
C TYR A 283 -7.14 -0.46 -24.50
N THR A 284 -6.76 -1.17 -25.57
CA THR A 284 -5.48 -1.85 -25.65
C THR A 284 -4.32 -0.85 -25.65
N GLU A 285 -4.42 0.24 -26.40
CA GLU A 285 -3.47 1.35 -26.34
C GLU A 285 -3.44 2.00 -24.94
N ALA A 286 -4.60 2.15 -24.29
CA ALA A 286 -4.69 2.76 -22.96
C ALA A 286 -3.92 1.95 -21.91
N LEU A 287 -4.01 0.62 -21.95
CA LEU A 287 -3.31 -0.29 -21.03
C LEU A 287 -1.79 -0.20 -21.16
N GLN A 288 -1.26 0.16 -22.34
CA GLN A 288 0.17 0.35 -22.57
C GLN A 288 0.72 1.67 -22.00
N ILE A 289 -0.14 2.66 -21.74
CA ILE A 289 0.31 3.98 -21.27
C ILE A 289 0.89 3.88 -19.87
N ASP A 290 0.17 3.27 -18.92
CA ASP A 290 0.61 3.16 -17.52
C ASP A 290 0.38 1.75 -16.92
N PRO A 291 1.27 0.77 -17.19
CA PRO A 291 1.08 -0.59 -16.70
C PRO A 291 1.09 -0.73 -15.17
N VAL A 292 1.71 0.21 -14.46
CA VAL A 292 1.88 0.17 -12.99
C VAL A 292 0.56 0.47 -12.25
N ASN A 293 -0.36 1.14 -12.93
CA ASN A 293 -1.60 1.64 -12.36
C ASN A 293 -2.69 0.57 -12.26
N LYS A 294 -2.61 -0.24 -11.21
CA LYS A 294 -3.54 -1.37 -10.97
C LYS A 294 -5.02 -0.94 -10.97
N ALA A 295 -5.36 0.13 -10.26
CA ALA A 295 -6.74 0.54 -10.05
C ALA A 295 -7.46 1.01 -11.33
N THR A 296 -6.75 1.69 -12.24
CA THR A 296 -7.35 2.10 -13.53
C THR A 296 -7.25 1.01 -14.56
N ASN A 297 -6.15 0.24 -14.56
CA ASN A 297 -5.98 -0.87 -15.49
C ASN A 297 -7.04 -1.95 -15.25
N ALA A 298 -7.42 -2.24 -14.00
CA ALA A 298 -8.54 -3.14 -13.69
C ALA A 298 -9.84 -2.69 -14.39
N LYS A 299 -10.14 -1.39 -14.39
CA LYS A 299 -11.31 -0.82 -15.08
C LYS A 299 -11.17 -0.86 -16.59
N LEU A 300 -9.97 -0.66 -17.13
CA LEU A 300 -9.71 -0.71 -18.57
C LEU A 300 -9.84 -2.14 -19.11
N TYR A 301 -9.27 -3.12 -18.42
CA TYR A 301 -9.45 -4.54 -18.75
C TYR A 301 -10.93 -4.92 -18.72
N TYR A 302 -11.65 -4.54 -17.67
CA TYR A 302 -13.10 -4.75 -17.63
C TYR A 302 -13.85 -4.12 -18.80
N ASN A 303 -13.55 -2.86 -19.12
CA ASN A 303 -14.18 -2.18 -20.26
C ASN A 303 -13.84 -2.89 -21.59
N ARG A 304 -12.59 -3.34 -21.76
CA ARG A 304 -12.15 -4.11 -22.94
C ARG A 304 -12.86 -5.46 -23.01
N ALA A 305 -13.06 -6.14 -21.89
CA ALA A 305 -13.83 -7.38 -21.80
C ALA A 305 -15.28 -7.19 -22.28
N LEU A 306 -15.95 -6.11 -21.84
CA LEU A 306 -17.30 -5.77 -22.31
C LEU A 306 -17.36 -5.57 -23.83
N VAL A 307 -16.32 -4.94 -24.40
CA VAL A 307 -16.21 -4.76 -25.86
C VAL A 307 -15.92 -6.09 -26.56
N GLY A 308 -15.02 -6.91 -26.02
CA GLY A 308 -14.70 -8.25 -26.53
C GLY A 308 -15.95 -9.13 -26.64
N SER A 309 -16.81 -9.10 -25.62
CA SER A 309 -18.10 -9.79 -25.65
C SER A 309 -19.01 -9.33 -26.80
N LYS A 310 -19.05 -8.02 -27.11
CA LYS A 310 -19.80 -7.50 -28.27
C LYS A 310 -19.20 -7.92 -29.61
N LEU A 311 -17.89 -8.18 -29.65
CA LEU A 311 -17.17 -8.70 -30.81
C LEU A 311 -17.18 -10.23 -30.91
N LYS A 312 -17.90 -10.94 -30.02
CA LYS A 312 -17.90 -12.41 -29.90
C LYS A 312 -16.52 -13.02 -29.60
N LYS A 313 -15.64 -12.22 -29.00
CA LYS A 313 -14.32 -12.59 -28.48
C LYS A 313 -14.45 -13.00 -27.01
N THR A 314 -15.13 -14.12 -26.76
CA THR A 314 -15.54 -14.52 -25.41
C THR A 314 -14.35 -14.96 -24.56
N GLU A 315 -13.43 -15.72 -25.12
CA GLU A 315 -12.21 -16.17 -24.43
C GLU A 315 -11.33 -14.99 -24.02
N GLU A 316 -11.06 -14.05 -24.94
CA GLU A 316 -10.26 -12.87 -24.61
C GLU A 316 -10.95 -11.97 -23.57
N ALA A 317 -12.29 -11.95 -23.55
CA ALA A 317 -13.06 -11.21 -22.55
C ALA A 317 -12.98 -11.84 -21.16
N ILE A 318 -12.91 -13.18 -21.08
CA ILE A 318 -12.67 -13.91 -19.82
C ILE A 318 -11.27 -13.61 -19.30
N ASP A 319 -10.25 -13.64 -20.17
CA ASP A 319 -8.88 -13.29 -19.83
C ASP A 319 -8.76 -11.85 -19.31
N ASP A 320 -9.44 -10.90 -19.96
CA ASP A 320 -9.49 -9.52 -19.48
C ASP A 320 -10.15 -9.41 -18.10
N CYS A 321 -11.19 -10.20 -17.83
CA CYS A 321 -11.79 -10.25 -16.50
C CYS A 321 -10.85 -10.88 -15.46
N ASN A 322 -10.07 -11.91 -15.82
CA ASN A 322 -9.04 -12.48 -14.97
C ASN A 322 -7.99 -11.41 -14.61
N GLN A 323 -7.48 -10.68 -15.60
CA GLN A 323 -6.54 -9.58 -15.40
C GLN A 323 -7.13 -8.46 -14.53
N ALA A 324 -8.40 -8.11 -14.72
CA ALA A 324 -9.06 -7.11 -13.88
C ALA A 324 -9.15 -7.56 -12.41
N ILE A 325 -9.46 -8.84 -12.16
CA ILE A 325 -9.56 -9.43 -10.81
C ILE A 325 -8.18 -9.57 -10.15
N GLU A 326 -7.14 -9.90 -10.91
CA GLU A 326 -5.76 -9.96 -10.42
C GLU A 326 -5.26 -8.59 -9.93
N LEU A 327 -5.66 -7.53 -10.64
CA LEU A 327 -5.27 -6.15 -10.29
C LEU A 327 -6.11 -5.57 -9.15
N ASP A 328 -7.40 -5.89 -9.10
CA ASP A 328 -8.32 -5.47 -8.04
C ASP A 328 -9.24 -6.62 -7.63
N HIS A 329 -8.85 -7.32 -6.57
CA HIS A 329 -9.63 -8.43 -6.00
C HIS A 329 -11.00 -8.02 -5.46
N ALA A 330 -11.25 -6.72 -5.24
CA ALA A 330 -12.56 -6.21 -4.81
C ALA A 330 -13.43 -5.78 -5.99
N TYR A 331 -12.98 -5.97 -7.24
CA TYR A 331 -13.67 -5.49 -8.42
C TYR A 331 -14.86 -6.40 -8.82
N LEU A 332 -15.96 -6.24 -8.09
CA LEU A 332 -17.20 -7.03 -8.23
C LEU A 332 -17.70 -7.18 -9.67
N LYS A 333 -17.58 -6.12 -10.46
CA LYS A 333 -18.09 -6.10 -11.84
C LYS A 333 -17.38 -7.14 -12.72
N ALA A 334 -16.08 -7.35 -12.55
CA ALA A 334 -15.37 -8.36 -13.33
C ALA A 334 -15.81 -9.79 -12.96
N TYR A 335 -16.06 -10.08 -11.68
CA TYR A 335 -16.58 -11.40 -11.27
C TYR A 335 -17.96 -11.68 -11.86
N ILE A 336 -18.89 -10.72 -11.78
CA ILE A 336 -20.25 -10.87 -12.35
C ILE A 336 -20.16 -11.10 -13.86
N THR A 337 -19.29 -10.34 -14.53
CA THR A 337 -19.13 -10.37 -15.97
C THR A 337 -18.47 -11.67 -16.45
N ARG A 338 -17.43 -12.17 -15.75
CA ARG A 338 -16.80 -13.47 -16.03
C ARG A 338 -17.78 -14.62 -15.85
N ALA A 339 -18.50 -14.65 -14.71
CA ALA A 339 -19.48 -15.70 -14.41
C ALA A 339 -20.61 -15.80 -15.43
N ARG A 340 -20.96 -14.68 -16.09
CA ARG A 340 -21.95 -14.67 -17.17
C ARG A 340 -21.43 -15.33 -18.46
N TRP A 341 -20.15 -15.21 -18.74
CA TRP A 341 -19.56 -15.66 -20.02
C TRP A 341 -18.94 -17.05 -19.95
N GLU A 342 -18.68 -17.55 -18.74
CA GLU A 342 -18.38 -18.96 -18.44
C GLU A 342 -19.62 -19.86 -18.58
N SER A 343 -20.35 -19.75 -19.70
CA SER A 343 -21.64 -20.42 -19.91
C SER A 343 -21.54 -21.95 -19.99
N GLU A 344 -20.34 -22.51 -20.16
CA GLU A 344 -20.09 -23.95 -20.19
C GLU A 344 -19.40 -24.47 -18.92
N LYS A 345 -18.84 -23.58 -18.09
CA LYS A 345 -18.16 -23.91 -16.83
C LYS A 345 -19.03 -23.50 -15.64
N TYR A 346 -20.17 -24.16 -15.48
CA TYR A 346 -21.18 -23.83 -14.46
C TYR A 346 -20.62 -23.81 -13.03
N GLU A 347 -19.68 -24.69 -12.69
CA GLU A 347 -18.99 -24.68 -11.40
C GLU A 347 -18.21 -23.39 -11.14
N GLU A 348 -17.52 -22.85 -12.16
CA GLU A 348 -16.76 -21.61 -12.06
C GLU A 348 -17.68 -20.40 -11.89
N ALA A 349 -18.75 -20.35 -12.67
CA ALA A 349 -19.76 -19.30 -12.55
C ALA A 349 -20.39 -19.25 -11.14
N VAL A 350 -20.70 -20.41 -10.54
CA VAL A 350 -21.21 -20.47 -9.16
C VAL A 350 -20.18 -19.94 -8.17
N ARG A 351 -18.90 -20.33 -8.28
CA ARG A 351 -17.83 -19.83 -7.38
C ARG A 351 -17.71 -18.31 -7.42
N ASP A 352 -17.81 -17.72 -8.60
CA ASP A 352 -17.74 -16.27 -8.78
C ASP A 352 -18.94 -15.55 -8.17
N TYR A 353 -20.16 -16.03 -8.43
CA TYR A 353 -21.35 -15.44 -7.80
C TYR A 353 -21.37 -15.63 -6.28
N GLU A 354 -20.82 -16.72 -5.75
CA GLU A 354 -20.63 -16.90 -4.31
C GLU A 354 -19.66 -15.85 -3.73
N LYS A 355 -18.55 -15.57 -4.43
CA LYS A 355 -17.61 -14.52 -4.05
C LYS A 355 -18.28 -13.14 -4.05
N VAL A 356 -19.03 -12.81 -5.09
CA VAL A 356 -19.79 -11.56 -5.23
C VAL A 356 -20.78 -11.39 -4.09
N ASN A 357 -21.59 -12.42 -3.80
CA ASN A 357 -22.56 -12.39 -2.71
C ASN A 357 -21.89 -12.34 -1.32
N LYS A 358 -20.69 -12.91 -1.15
CA LYS A 358 -19.91 -12.80 0.10
C LYS A 358 -19.37 -11.38 0.32
N MET A 359 -18.90 -10.73 -0.75
CA MET A 359 -18.38 -9.36 -0.69
C MET A 359 -19.49 -8.32 -0.50
N ASN A 360 -20.60 -8.48 -1.22
CA ASN A 360 -21.75 -7.58 -1.14
C ASN A 360 -23.05 -8.38 -1.19
N ARG A 361 -23.71 -8.50 -0.04
CA ARG A 361 -24.99 -9.19 0.09
C ARG A 361 -26.13 -8.28 -0.36
N CYS A 362 -26.61 -8.49 -1.57
CA CYS A 362 -27.83 -7.85 -2.06
C CYS A 362 -28.80 -8.87 -2.67
N GLN A 363 -30.07 -8.48 -2.82
CA GLN A 363 -31.09 -9.37 -3.37
C GLN A 363 -30.76 -9.79 -4.81
N GLU A 364 -30.18 -8.89 -5.61
CA GLU A 364 -29.78 -9.14 -7.00
C GLU A 364 -28.68 -10.20 -7.09
N HIS A 365 -27.59 -10.06 -6.32
CA HIS A 365 -26.49 -11.04 -6.31
C HIS A 365 -26.94 -12.40 -5.81
N ARG A 366 -27.88 -12.45 -4.85
CA ARG A 366 -28.48 -13.71 -4.41
C ARG A 366 -29.25 -14.38 -5.53
N ARG A 367 -30.08 -13.62 -6.28
CA ARG A 367 -30.80 -14.16 -7.45
C ARG A 367 -29.85 -14.71 -8.51
N MET A 368 -28.77 -13.99 -8.82
CA MET A 368 -27.74 -14.45 -9.76
C MET A 368 -27.09 -15.77 -9.29
N LEU A 369 -26.80 -15.88 -8.00
CA LEU A 369 -26.26 -17.11 -7.42
C LEU A 369 -27.24 -18.28 -7.48
N ASP A 370 -28.50 -18.04 -7.14
CA ASP A 370 -29.56 -19.06 -7.18
C ASP A 370 -29.80 -19.55 -8.62
N GLU A 371 -29.78 -18.64 -9.60
CA GLU A 371 -29.87 -18.95 -11.03
C GLU A 371 -28.68 -19.79 -11.50
N ALA A 372 -27.45 -19.39 -11.16
CA ALA A 372 -26.26 -20.17 -11.51
C ALA A 372 -26.28 -21.58 -10.89
N LYS A 373 -26.75 -21.72 -9.65
CA LYS A 373 -26.92 -23.03 -8.99
C LYS A 373 -27.98 -23.89 -9.67
N LEU A 374 -29.06 -23.26 -10.14
CA LEU A 374 -30.09 -23.96 -10.90
C LEU A 374 -29.55 -24.47 -12.24
N GLU A 375 -28.79 -23.66 -12.97
CA GLU A 375 -28.14 -24.07 -14.22
C GLU A 375 -27.11 -25.19 -14.00
N LEU A 376 -26.30 -25.11 -12.95
CA LEU A 376 -25.40 -26.20 -12.55
C LEU A 376 -26.15 -27.51 -12.26
N LYS A 377 -27.32 -27.42 -11.62
CA LYS A 377 -28.16 -28.59 -11.35
C LYS A 377 -28.76 -29.15 -12.65
N LYS A 378 -29.13 -28.28 -13.59
CA LYS A 378 -29.64 -28.68 -14.91
C LYS A 378 -28.55 -29.34 -15.76
N SER A 379 -27.32 -28.83 -15.76
CA SER A 379 -26.21 -29.41 -16.52
C SER A 379 -25.81 -30.79 -16.01
N LYS A 380 -25.87 -31.00 -14.69
CA LYS A 380 -25.67 -32.32 -14.05
C LYS A 380 -26.86 -33.28 -14.25
N ARG A 381 -28.00 -32.79 -14.70
CA ARG A 381 -29.20 -33.62 -14.89
C ARG A 381 -29.06 -34.39 -16.21
N LYS A 382 -28.89 -35.70 -16.10
CA LYS A 382 -28.90 -36.62 -17.25
C LYS A 382 -30.27 -36.56 -17.96
N ASP A 383 -30.31 -36.27 -19.26
CA ASP A 383 -31.53 -36.31 -20.08
C ASP A 383 -31.80 -37.74 -20.56
N TYR A 384 -32.57 -38.49 -19.77
CA TYR A 384 -32.85 -39.91 -20.00
C TYR A 384 -33.55 -40.21 -21.33
N TYR A 385 -34.38 -39.29 -21.82
CA TYR A 385 -35.09 -39.44 -23.09
C TYR A 385 -34.12 -39.35 -24.27
N LYS A 386 -33.18 -38.39 -24.22
CA LYS A 386 -32.13 -38.24 -25.23
C LYS A 386 -31.23 -39.47 -25.28
N ILE A 387 -30.94 -40.08 -24.13
CA ILE A 387 -30.06 -41.25 -24.06
C ILE A 387 -30.75 -42.51 -24.61
N LEU A 388 -32.05 -42.68 -24.36
CA LEU A 388 -32.85 -43.78 -24.90
C LEU A 388 -33.31 -43.54 -26.36
N GLY A 389 -33.01 -42.37 -26.93
CA GLY A 389 -33.42 -42.01 -28.30
C GLY A 389 -34.93 -41.86 -28.49
N VAL A 390 -35.67 -41.58 -27.41
CA VAL A 390 -37.14 -41.46 -27.39
C VAL A 390 -37.57 -40.02 -27.13
N SER A 391 -38.74 -39.64 -27.64
CA SER A 391 -39.32 -38.31 -27.43
C SER A 391 -39.62 -38.08 -25.94
N LYS A 392 -39.59 -36.81 -25.51
CA LYS A 392 -40.02 -36.42 -24.14
C LYS A 392 -41.51 -36.68 -23.87
N GLY A 393 -42.30 -36.91 -24.93
CA GLY A 393 -43.70 -37.36 -24.85
C GLY A 393 -43.89 -38.86 -25.10
N ALA A 394 -42.84 -39.67 -25.09
CA ALA A 394 -42.92 -41.10 -25.36
C ALA A 394 -43.75 -41.83 -24.29
N THR A 395 -44.53 -42.79 -24.75
CA THR A 395 -45.34 -43.65 -23.88
C THR A 395 -44.46 -44.65 -23.11
N GLU A 396 -44.96 -45.17 -22.00
CA GLU A 396 -44.21 -46.11 -21.15
C GLU A 396 -43.72 -47.35 -21.94
N ASP A 397 -44.52 -47.85 -22.87
CA ASP A 397 -44.18 -48.99 -23.71
C ASP A 397 -43.05 -48.70 -24.71
N GLU A 398 -43.03 -47.49 -25.28
CA GLU A 398 -41.97 -47.03 -26.18
C GLU A 398 -40.64 -46.90 -25.45
N ILE A 399 -40.67 -46.39 -24.21
CA ILE A 399 -39.50 -46.26 -23.35
C ILE A 399 -38.97 -47.65 -22.95
N LYS A 400 -39.84 -48.58 -22.53
CA LYS A 400 -39.48 -49.97 -22.22
C LYS A 400 -38.89 -50.70 -23.43
N LYS A 401 -39.42 -50.46 -24.63
CA LYS A 401 -38.90 -51.05 -25.87
C LYS A 401 -37.53 -50.50 -26.24
N ALA A 402 -37.35 -49.19 -26.15
CA ALA A 402 -36.05 -48.54 -26.40
C ALA A 402 -34.99 -49.01 -25.39
N TYR A 403 -35.36 -49.13 -24.11
CA TYR A 403 -34.48 -49.68 -23.09
C TYR A 403 -34.05 -51.11 -23.40
N ARG A 404 -34.99 -52.03 -23.68
CA ARG A 404 -34.65 -53.44 -23.96
C ARG A 404 -33.66 -53.55 -25.11
N LYS A 405 -33.80 -52.68 -26.11
CA LYS A 405 -32.90 -52.61 -27.25
C LYS A 405 -31.50 -52.14 -26.84
N GLU A 406 -31.40 -51.10 -26.02
CA GLU A 406 -30.11 -50.52 -25.60
C GLU A 406 -29.40 -51.42 -24.55
N ALA A 407 -30.14 -52.00 -23.61
CA ALA A 407 -29.61 -52.95 -22.63
C ALA A 407 -29.05 -54.21 -23.30
N LEU A 408 -29.73 -54.74 -24.33
CA LEU A 408 -29.22 -55.87 -25.10
C LEU A 408 -27.95 -55.51 -25.90
N LYS A 409 -27.82 -54.25 -26.32
CA LYS A 409 -26.67 -53.76 -27.10
C LYS A 409 -25.41 -53.63 -26.25
N HIS A 410 -25.53 -53.13 -25.02
CA HIS A 410 -24.41 -52.93 -24.10
C HIS A 410 -24.18 -54.13 -23.14
N HIS A 411 -24.91 -55.23 -23.31
CA HIS A 411 -24.82 -56.38 -22.42
C HIS A 411 -23.39 -56.96 -22.38
N PRO A 412 -22.80 -57.27 -21.20
CA PRO A 412 -21.43 -57.75 -21.07
C PRO A 412 -21.08 -58.95 -21.96
N ASP A 413 -22.03 -59.88 -22.13
CA ASP A 413 -21.86 -61.08 -22.96
C ASP A 413 -21.59 -60.77 -24.44
N ARG A 414 -22.10 -59.65 -24.97
CA ARG A 414 -21.89 -59.24 -26.37
C ARG A 414 -20.51 -58.64 -26.63
N HIS A 415 -19.80 -58.24 -25.58
CA HIS A 415 -18.51 -57.57 -25.66
C HIS A 415 -17.38 -58.37 -25.01
N SER A 416 -17.60 -59.68 -24.82
CA SER A 416 -16.63 -60.61 -24.22
C SER A 416 -15.28 -60.67 -24.96
N GLY A 417 -15.24 -60.40 -26.27
CA GLY A 417 -14.04 -60.33 -27.09
C GLY A 417 -13.43 -58.93 -27.32
N ALA A 418 -14.01 -57.87 -26.74
CA ALA A 418 -13.53 -56.49 -26.89
C ALA A 418 -12.30 -56.22 -25.99
N THR A 419 -11.63 -55.09 -26.21
CA THR A 419 -10.52 -54.67 -25.34
C THR A 419 -11.03 -54.35 -23.92
N GLU A 420 -10.14 -54.43 -22.91
CA GLU A 420 -10.55 -54.19 -21.50
C GLU A 420 -11.07 -52.76 -21.26
N GLU A 421 -10.65 -51.78 -22.07
CA GLU A 421 -11.15 -50.41 -22.02
C GLU A 421 -12.57 -50.30 -22.59
N GLU A 422 -12.83 -51.00 -23.70
CA GLU A 422 -14.16 -51.06 -24.32
C GLU A 422 -15.16 -51.83 -23.45
N LYS A 423 -14.75 -52.95 -22.84
CA LYS A 423 -15.59 -53.69 -21.88
C LYS A 423 -16.01 -52.82 -20.71
N LYS A 424 -15.09 -52.05 -20.14
CA LYS A 424 -15.39 -51.11 -19.04
C LYS A 424 -16.35 -50.01 -19.50
N ALA A 425 -16.16 -49.46 -20.70
CA ALA A 425 -17.06 -48.43 -21.25
C ALA A 425 -18.48 -48.97 -21.49
N GLU A 426 -18.60 -50.16 -22.06
CA GLU A 426 -19.86 -50.85 -22.35
C GLU A 426 -20.57 -51.29 -21.05
N GLU A 427 -19.82 -51.76 -20.06
CA GLU A 427 -20.35 -52.09 -18.72
C GLU A 427 -20.89 -50.85 -18.00
N VAL A 428 -20.22 -49.70 -18.13
CA VAL A 428 -20.73 -48.41 -17.61
C VAL A 428 -22.05 -48.04 -18.30
N LEU A 429 -22.12 -48.13 -19.64
CA LEU A 429 -23.35 -47.84 -20.40
C LEU A 429 -24.50 -48.80 -20.05
N PHE A 430 -24.19 -50.08 -19.80
CA PHE A 430 -25.14 -51.09 -19.35
C PHE A 430 -25.66 -50.82 -17.94
N LYS A 431 -24.78 -50.60 -16.96
CA LYS A 431 -25.16 -50.24 -15.57
C LYS A 431 -25.94 -48.93 -15.52
N GLU A 432 -25.57 -47.95 -16.36
CA GLU A 432 -26.32 -46.71 -16.51
C GLU A 432 -27.72 -46.97 -17.09
N SER A 433 -27.88 -47.86 -18.08
CA SER A 433 -29.21 -48.21 -18.59
C SER A 433 -30.10 -48.85 -17.50
N LEU A 434 -29.54 -49.71 -16.64
CA LEU A 434 -30.26 -50.40 -15.55
C LEU A 434 -30.73 -49.43 -14.45
N THR A 435 -29.85 -48.56 -13.98
CA THR A 435 -30.20 -47.52 -12.98
C THR A 435 -31.26 -46.54 -13.51
N ARG A 436 -31.35 -46.35 -14.83
CA ARG A 436 -32.35 -45.47 -15.48
C ARG A 436 -33.77 -46.01 -15.44
N ILE A 437 -33.98 -47.33 -15.54
CA ILE A 437 -35.33 -47.92 -15.36
C ILE A 437 -35.77 -47.86 -13.91
N GLN A 438 -34.90 -48.21 -12.96
CA GLN A 438 -35.24 -48.13 -11.53
C GLN A 438 -35.66 -46.72 -11.13
N SER A 439 -34.98 -45.70 -11.67
CA SER A 439 -35.33 -44.29 -11.46
C SER A 439 -36.66 -43.89 -12.12
N PHE A 440 -37.00 -44.48 -13.27
CA PHE A 440 -38.23 -44.18 -14.02
C PHE A 440 -39.46 -44.92 -13.46
N GLU A 441 -39.30 -46.18 -13.04
CA GLU A 441 -40.31 -46.93 -12.28
C GLU A 441 -40.63 -46.25 -10.94
N HIS A 442 -39.61 -45.70 -10.25
CA HIS A 442 -39.82 -44.87 -9.05
C HIS A 442 -40.58 -43.57 -9.34
N PHE A 443 -40.32 -42.93 -10.49
CA PHE A 443 -41.02 -41.70 -10.91
C PHE A 443 -42.50 -41.96 -11.26
N LEU A 444 -42.81 -43.12 -11.84
CA LEU A 444 -44.18 -43.53 -12.17
C LEU A 444 -44.99 -44.02 -10.96
N THR A 445 -44.33 -44.56 -9.93
CA THR A 445 -44.99 -45.12 -8.73
C THR A 445 -45.22 -44.12 -7.59
N GLY A 446 -44.70 -42.89 -7.69
CA GLY A 446 -45.02 -41.80 -6.76
C GLY A 446 -44.56 -41.99 -5.31
N GLN A 447 -43.63 -42.91 -5.04
CA GLN A 447 -43.11 -43.13 -3.68
C GLN A 447 -41.96 -42.18 -3.36
N VAL A 448 -42.22 -41.20 -2.48
CA VAL A 448 -41.19 -40.53 -1.69
C VAL A 448 -40.76 -41.50 -0.59
N LEU A 449 -39.52 -41.98 -0.60
CA LEU A 449 -38.94 -42.63 0.57
C LEU A 449 -37.69 -41.90 1.04
N ALA A 450 -37.75 -41.57 2.33
CA ALA A 450 -36.63 -41.15 3.13
C ALA A 450 -35.51 -42.22 3.13
N GLY A 451 -34.27 -41.74 3.16
CA GLY A 451 -32.99 -42.42 3.37
C GLY A 451 -32.95 -43.95 3.45
N SER A 452 -32.14 -44.54 2.58
CA SER A 452 -31.34 -45.71 2.93
C SER A 452 -30.00 -45.65 2.20
N ALA A 453 -28.94 -45.75 2.98
CA ALA A 453 -27.55 -45.75 2.57
C ALA A 453 -27.14 -47.13 2.05
N LEU A 454 -26.43 -47.15 0.92
CA LEU A 454 -25.49 -48.19 0.49
C LEU A 454 -24.36 -47.43 -0.24
N VAL A 455 -23.40 -46.88 0.52
CA VAL A 455 -22.05 -47.45 0.73
C VAL A 455 -21.35 -47.82 -0.58
N ASP A 456 -20.67 -46.82 -1.14
CA ASP A 456 -19.44 -47.01 -1.90
C ASP A 456 -18.37 -47.54 -0.92
N GLN A 457 -17.88 -48.76 -1.16
CA GLN A 457 -16.63 -49.26 -0.57
C GLN A 457 -15.71 -49.64 -1.73
N GLU A 458 -14.72 -48.79 -2.00
CA GLU A 458 -13.29 -49.14 -2.01
C GLU A 458 -12.47 -48.03 -2.68
N LEU A 459 -11.62 -47.35 -1.87
CA LEU A 459 -10.19 -47.09 -2.10
C LEU A 459 -9.72 -45.90 -1.25
N VAL A 460 -9.24 -46.21 -0.03
CA VAL A 460 -8.23 -45.43 0.70
C VAL A 460 -7.14 -46.42 1.14
N PRO A 461 -5.84 -46.16 0.90
CA PRO A 461 -4.78 -46.87 1.57
C PRO A 461 -4.25 -46.12 2.81
N GLU A 462 -3.98 -46.96 3.83
CA GLU A 462 -2.91 -46.90 4.85
C GLU A 462 -3.01 -45.99 6.11
N ALA A 463 -3.40 -46.67 7.21
CA ALA A 463 -2.75 -46.80 8.53
C ALA A 463 -2.15 -45.57 9.27
N ILE A 464 -2.56 -45.38 10.54
CA ILE A 464 -1.77 -45.60 11.78
C ILE A 464 -2.67 -45.41 13.04
N HIS A 465 -2.32 -46.16 14.09
CA HIS A 465 -3.05 -46.54 15.31
C HIS A 465 -3.41 -45.43 16.34
N PRO A 466 -4.29 -45.74 17.32
CA PRO A 466 -4.87 -44.83 18.29
C PRO A 466 -4.16 -44.87 19.66
N ALA A 467 -3.83 -43.70 20.18
CA ALA A 467 -3.67 -43.45 21.61
C ALA A 467 -3.69 -41.92 21.78
N ASP A 468 -4.87 -41.37 22.13
CA ASP A 468 -5.04 -40.25 23.05
C ASP A 468 -6.55 -39.90 23.19
N PHE A 469 -6.97 -39.83 24.46
CA PHE A 469 -8.27 -39.54 25.10
C PHE A 469 -9.05 -38.27 24.60
N PRO A 470 -10.20 -37.86 25.21
CA PRO A 470 -11.25 -38.54 25.97
C PRO A 470 -12.70 -38.19 25.51
N VAL A 471 -13.66 -38.88 26.12
CA VAL A 471 -15.11 -38.74 26.10
C VAL A 471 -15.57 -37.43 26.76
N ASP A 472 -16.39 -36.63 26.08
CA ASP A 472 -17.48 -35.83 26.70
C ASP A 472 -18.43 -35.25 25.64
N SER A 473 -19.73 -35.27 25.96
CA SER A 473 -20.86 -34.58 25.28
C SER A 473 -21.72 -35.37 24.28
N ILE A 474 -22.29 -36.50 24.70
CA ILE A 474 -23.61 -36.95 24.24
C ILE A 474 -24.64 -36.56 25.32
N SER A 475 -25.29 -35.41 25.16
CA SER A 475 -26.64 -35.15 25.71
C SER A 475 -27.15 -33.79 25.26
N LEU A 476 -27.90 -33.70 24.14
CA LEU A 476 -28.86 -32.60 23.87
C LEU A 476 -29.66 -32.72 22.55
N LEU A 477 -30.01 -33.91 22.07
CA LEU A 477 -30.84 -34.04 20.85
C LEU A 477 -31.88 -35.17 20.92
N VAL A 478 -32.70 -35.20 21.98
CA VAL A 478 -33.86 -36.13 22.08
C VAL A 478 -35.21 -35.44 22.34
N ASN A 479 -35.31 -34.13 22.63
CA ASN A 479 -36.61 -33.52 22.96
C ASN A 479 -37.15 -32.53 21.92
N PHE A 480 -37.49 -32.96 20.71
CA PHE A 480 -38.34 -32.13 19.83
C PHE A 480 -39.30 -32.86 18.86
N PHE A 481 -39.44 -34.18 18.92
CA PHE A 481 -40.34 -34.90 17.99
C PHE A 481 -41.38 -35.79 18.70
N VAL A 482 -42.16 -35.20 19.61
CA VAL A 482 -43.50 -35.72 19.97
C VAL A 482 -44.41 -34.53 20.32
N SER A 483 -45.09 -33.98 19.31
CA SER A 483 -46.40 -33.32 19.44
C SER A 483 -46.72 -32.69 18.09
N LEU A 484 -47.54 -33.34 17.28
CA LEU A 484 -48.56 -32.73 16.42
C LEU A 484 -49.30 -33.86 15.68
N SER A 485 -50.04 -34.64 16.46
CA SER A 485 -51.11 -35.54 15.99
C SER A 485 -52.36 -35.20 16.81
N ASN A 486 -53.30 -34.42 16.25
CA ASN A 486 -54.76 -34.38 16.55
C ASN A 486 -55.46 -33.12 15.95
N ILE A 487 -55.87 -33.21 14.66
CA ILE A 487 -57.22 -33.07 14.02
C ILE A 487 -58.37 -32.36 14.83
N PRO A 488 -59.47 -31.68 14.31
CA PRO A 488 -60.15 -31.70 12.96
C PRO A 488 -60.86 -30.43 12.35
N SER A 489 -61.11 -30.51 11.01
CA SER A 489 -62.36 -30.30 10.19
C SER A 489 -63.13 -28.95 9.96
N ARG A 490 -63.71 -28.89 8.73
CA ARG A 490 -64.77 -28.03 8.10
C ARG A 490 -64.29 -26.68 7.53
N GLY A 491 -64.63 -26.23 6.32
CA GLY A 491 -65.52 -26.65 5.24
C GLY A 491 -66.02 -25.41 4.46
N SER A 492 -66.32 -25.56 3.15
CA SER A 492 -66.98 -24.62 2.19
C SER A 492 -66.12 -23.52 1.54
N LYS A 493 -66.36 -23.02 0.32
CA LYS A 493 -66.83 -23.50 -1.01
C LYS A 493 -66.78 -22.25 -1.95
N PHE A 494 -66.25 -22.41 -3.16
CA PHE A 494 -66.69 -21.83 -4.45
C PHE A 494 -66.41 -20.38 -4.95
N TYR A 495 -66.21 -20.34 -6.30
CA TYR A 495 -66.22 -19.28 -7.34
C TYR A 495 -65.05 -18.28 -7.39
N GLY A 496 -64.46 -17.92 -8.54
CA GLY A 496 -64.69 -18.25 -9.96
C GLY A 496 -63.74 -17.45 -10.89
N ALA A 497 -63.53 -18.00 -12.09
CA ALA A 497 -63.02 -17.45 -13.37
C ALA A 497 -62.68 -15.94 -13.52
N ASP A 498 -61.55 -15.64 -14.19
CA ASP A 498 -61.46 -14.96 -15.51
C ASP A 498 -60.01 -14.44 -15.79
N LYS A 499 -59.35 -14.93 -16.85
CA LYS A 499 -59.06 -14.29 -18.17
C LYS A 499 -57.84 -13.35 -18.19
N ILE A 500 -56.81 -13.67 -19.02
CA ILE A 500 -56.42 -13.00 -20.30
C ILE A 500 -55.97 -11.54 -20.03
N THR A 501 -54.74 -11.05 -20.30
CA THR A 501 -53.96 -11.05 -21.55
C THR A 501 -52.58 -10.41 -21.31
N THR A 502 -51.63 -10.80 -22.14
CA THR A 502 -50.40 -10.06 -22.52
C THR A 502 -50.68 -8.65 -23.07
N SER A 503 -49.85 -7.65 -22.75
CA SER A 503 -49.42 -6.65 -23.74
C SER A 503 -48.12 -5.93 -23.34
N SER A 504 -47.29 -5.79 -24.35
CA SER A 504 -46.05 -5.03 -24.53
C SER A 504 -46.29 -3.53 -24.68
N CYS A 505 -45.27 -2.70 -24.37
CA CYS A 505 -44.80 -1.47 -25.06
C CYS A 505 -43.85 -0.70 -24.12
N GLU A 506 -42.56 -0.53 -24.43
CA GLU A 506 -41.92 0.49 -25.29
C GLU A 506 -41.62 1.86 -24.60
N VAL A 507 -40.32 2.06 -24.31
CA VAL A 507 -39.41 3.17 -24.70
C VAL A 507 -39.68 4.64 -24.25
N SER A 508 -38.67 5.20 -23.54
CA SER A 508 -38.03 6.56 -23.67
C SER A 508 -38.32 7.70 -22.64
N PRO A 509 -37.49 8.79 -22.58
CA PRO A 509 -36.65 9.13 -21.42
C PRO A 509 -36.76 10.62 -20.98
N ARG A 510 -35.97 11.03 -19.95
CA ARG A 510 -35.60 12.41 -19.45
C ARG A 510 -35.71 12.43 -17.90
N ALA A 511 -34.91 13.11 -17.09
CA ALA A 511 -33.93 14.17 -17.27
C ALA A 511 -32.91 14.19 -16.10
N ASN A 512 -31.70 14.65 -16.41
CA ASN A 512 -30.86 15.65 -15.74
C ASN A 512 -30.67 15.75 -14.21
N ASP A 513 -29.37 15.87 -13.91
CA ASP A 513 -28.69 16.90 -13.09
C ASP A 513 -28.61 16.80 -11.56
N CYS A 514 -27.33 16.90 -11.15
CA CYS A 514 -26.79 17.61 -9.98
C CYS A 514 -27.32 17.27 -8.60
N PHE A 515 -26.50 16.68 -7.73
CA PHE A 515 -26.41 17.14 -6.33
C PHE A 515 -25.03 16.87 -5.71
N GLN A 516 -24.35 17.96 -5.32
CA GLN A 516 -23.32 17.98 -4.29
C GLN A 516 -23.94 17.83 -2.89
N PRO A 517 -23.18 17.41 -1.86
CA PRO A 517 -23.73 17.07 -0.55
C PRO A 517 -23.85 18.30 0.36
N ILE A 518 -25.03 18.49 0.94
CA ILE A 518 -25.29 19.45 2.04
C ILE A 518 -25.15 18.73 3.38
N LYS A 519 -24.32 19.32 4.25
CA LYS A 519 -24.20 19.05 5.69
C LYS A 519 -25.52 19.38 6.40
N MET A 520 -25.95 18.54 7.34
CA MET A 520 -26.87 18.95 8.40
C MET A 520 -26.36 18.42 9.74
N ALA A 521 -26.02 19.37 10.62
CA ALA A 521 -25.76 19.17 12.03
C ALA A 521 -26.96 19.74 12.82
N GLY A 522 -27.37 19.02 13.88
CA GLY A 522 -28.09 19.55 15.05
C GLY A 522 -29.60 19.79 14.90
N CYS A 523 -30.42 19.09 15.70
CA CYS A 523 -30.87 19.67 16.98
C CYS A 523 -31.76 18.68 17.77
N VAL A 524 -31.51 18.67 19.07
CA VAL A 524 -32.24 17.99 20.14
C VAL A 524 -33.55 18.73 20.44
N LYS A 525 -34.65 18.01 20.68
CA LYS A 525 -35.72 18.42 21.63
C LYS A 525 -36.54 17.19 22.04
N GLY A 526 -36.62 16.98 23.35
CA GLY A 526 -37.24 15.80 23.95
C GLY A 526 -38.75 15.91 24.19
N ALA A 527 -39.34 14.76 24.50
CA ALA A 527 -40.56 14.63 25.29
C ALA A 527 -40.41 13.39 26.20
N ARG A 528 -40.46 13.64 27.51
CA ARG A 528 -40.59 12.63 28.59
C ARG A 528 -42.04 12.13 28.65
N LYS A 529 -42.28 10.84 28.93
CA LYS A 529 -42.85 10.35 30.21
C LYS A 529 -43.32 8.88 30.16
N HIS A 530 -43.01 8.19 31.26
CA HIS A 530 -43.64 7.01 31.90
C HIS A 530 -43.61 5.63 31.19
N MET A 531 -42.75 4.73 31.69
CA MET A 531 -43.11 3.81 32.78
C MET A 531 -41.85 3.39 33.58
N SER A 532 -41.85 3.74 34.87
CA SER A 532 -41.17 3.02 35.97
C SER A 532 -42.00 1.77 36.29
N GLY A 533 -41.51 0.66 36.82
CA GLY A 533 -40.19 0.28 37.29
C GLY A 533 -40.31 -1.08 37.97
N GLN A 534 -39.20 -1.80 38.08
CA GLN A 534 -38.89 -2.69 39.20
C GLN A 534 -37.37 -2.81 39.29
N GLU A 535 -36.85 -2.11 40.29
CA GLU A 535 -35.62 -2.39 41.04
C GLU A 535 -35.56 -3.87 41.47
N LYS A 536 -34.47 -4.55 41.84
CA LYS A 536 -33.04 -4.30 42.10
C LYS A 536 -32.45 -5.69 42.42
N ALA A 537 -31.14 -5.83 42.22
CA ALA A 537 -30.20 -6.67 42.98
C ALA A 537 -30.34 -8.21 42.98
N CYS A 538 -29.33 -8.90 42.46
CA CYS A 538 -28.36 -9.60 43.31
C CYS A 538 -27.08 -9.96 42.54
N ARG A 539 -25.94 -9.74 43.22
CA ARG A 539 -24.57 -9.96 42.79
C ARG A 539 -24.10 -11.37 43.19
N LEU A 540 -23.17 -11.87 42.38
CA LEU A 540 -21.95 -12.63 42.74
C LEU A 540 -22.03 -14.07 43.28
N VAL A 541 -21.16 -14.87 42.63
CA VAL A 541 -20.30 -15.95 43.16
C VAL A 541 -20.93 -17.33 43.25
N TRP A 542 -20.38 -18.25 42.47
CA TRP A 542 -19.66 -19.40 43.03
C TRP A 542 -18.53 -19.86 42.11
N ARG A 543 -17.36 -20.07 42.72
CA ARG A 543 -16.15 -20.67 42.16
C ARG A 543 -16.35 -22.19 42.09
N HIS A 544 -15.82 -22.82 41.04
CA HIS A 544 -14.82 -23.88 41.20
C HIS A 544 -13.85 -23.86 40.04
#